data_AF-A0A5D0RJP7-F1
#
_entry.id   AF-A0A5D0RJP7-F1
#
_cell.length_a   1.000
_cell.length_b   1.000
_cell.length_c   1.000
_cell.angle_alpha   90.00
_cell.angle_beta   90.00
_cell.angle_gamma   90.00
#
_symmetry.space_group_name_H-M   'P 1'
#
loop_
_entity.id
_entity.type
_entity.pdbx_description
1 polymer ?
#
loop_
_entity_poly.entity_id
_entity_poly.type
_entity_poly.pdbx_seq_one_letter_code
_entity_poly.pdbx_strand_id
1 'polypeptide(L)' 'KRGSRIGANATILPGIIIGEDTLVAAGSVVTKNLEPRKIFAGVPAKYFGEVPEEQLVEKQEFYGE' A
#
# COMPACT_ATOMS: atom_id res chain seq x y z
N LYS A 1 2.94 6.03 5.00
CA LYS A 1 4.05 7.00 4.78
C LYS A 1 3.72 7.75 3.48
N ARG A 2 4.61 8.53 2.87
CA ARG A 2 4.32 9.19 1.58
C ARG A 2 4.06 8.13 0.49
N GLY A 3 3.18 8.42 -0.46
CA GLY A 3 2.92 7.54 -1.62
C GLY A 3 2.20 6.22 -1.35
N SER A 4 1.90 5.89 -0.08
CA SER A 4 1.13 4.69 0.25
C SER A 4 -0.27 4.78 -0.34
N ARG A 5 -0.75 3.69 -0.94
CA ARG A 5 -2.07 3.62 -1.58
C ARG A 5 -2.92 2.58 -0.86
N ILE A 6 -4.12 2.99 -0.44
CA ILE A 6 -5.05 2.14 0.30
C ILE A 6 -6.25 1.86 -0.60
N GLY A 7 -6.41 0.61 -1.00
CA GLY A 7 -7.54 0.16 -1.79
C GLY A 7 -8.86 0.35 -1.05
N ALA A 8 -9.94 0.53 -1.82
CA ALA A 8 -11.27 0.73 -1.27
C ALA A 8 -11.66 -0.37 -0.27
N ASN A 9 -12.31 0.02 0.82
CA ASN A 9 -12.78 -0.89 1.88
C ASN A 9 -11.67 -1.70 2.59
N ALA A 10 -10.41 -1.29 2.51
CA ALA A 10 -9.37 -1.87 3.36
C ALA A 10 -9.53 -1.37 4.81
N THR A 11 -9.36 -2.27 5.77
CA THR A 11 -9.37 -1.95 7.21
C THR A 11 -7.95 -2.02 7.76
N ILE A 12 -7.48 -0.94 8.37
CA ILE A 12 -6.17 -0.86 9.01
C ILE A 12 -6.38 -0.83 10.52
N LEU A 13 -5.82 -1.80 11.25
CA LEU A 13 -5.93 -1.79 12.71
C LEU A 13 -5.16 -0.61 13.33
N PRO A 14 -5.57 -0.12 14.52
CA PRO A 14 -4.91 1.00 15.17
C PRO A 14 -3.42 0.76 15.42
N GLY A 15 -2.61 1.83 15.28
CA GLY A 15 -1.18 1.80 15.59
C GLY A 15 -0.28 1.21 14.49
N ILE A 16 -0.85 0.84 13.33
CA ILE A 16 -0.08 0.27 12.22
C ILE A 16 0.52 1.34 11.31
N ILE A 17 1.80 1.14 10.96
CA ILE A 17 2.54 1.94 9.99
C ILE A 17 2.50 1.26 8.62
N ILE A 18 2.04 2.00 7.61
CA ILE A 18 2.14 1.63 6.21
C ILE A 18 3.40 2.25 5.61
N GLY A 19 4.28 1.42 5.04
CA GLY A 19 5.52 1.85 4.38
C GLY A 19 5.30 2.79 3.19
N GLU A 20 6.36 3.47 2.78
CA GLU A 20 6.34 4.37 1.61
C GLU A 20 6.05 3.60 0.34
N ASP A 21 5.24 4.17 -0.56
CA ASP A 21 4.77 3.55 -1.81
C ASP A 21 4.04 2.20 -1.68
N THR A 22 3.87 1.65 -0.47
CA THR A 22 3.15 0.38 -0.22
C THR A 22 1.72 0.45 -0.75
N LEU A 23 1.27 -0.63 -1.38
CA LEU A 23 -0.11 -0.82 -1.81
C LEU A 23 -0.84 -1.81 -0.88
N VAL A 24 -1.96 -1.38 -0.31
CA VAL A 24 -2.91 -2.27 0.37
C VAL A 24 -4.06 -2.55 -0.59
N ALA A 25 -4.27 -3.81 -0.96
CA ALA A 25 -5.35 -4.17 -1.88
C ALA A 25 -6.73 -3.91 -1.27
N ALA A 26 -7.73 -3.67 -2.12
CA ALA A 26 -9.11 -3.45 -1.70
C ALA A 26 -9.63 -4.60 -0.80
N GLY A 27 -10.42 -4.27 0.21
CA GLY A 27 -10.99 -5.24 1.15
C GLY A 27 -10.00 -5.93 2.10
N SER A 28 -8.73 -5.52 2.14
CA SER A 28 -7.71 -6.16 2.99
C SER A 28 -7.84 -5.74 4.46
N VAL A 29 -7.48 -6.64 5.40
CA VAL A 29 -7.40 -6.33 6.84
C VAL A 29 -5.94 -6.33 7.28
N VAL A 30 -5.40 -5.14 7.55
CA VAL A 30 -4.00 -4.96 7.94
C VAL A 30 -3.84 -5.07 9.45
N THR A 31 -3.12 -6.12 9.88
CA THR A 31 -2.93 -6.45 11.29
C THR A 31 -1.50 -6.20 11.81
N LYS A 32 -0.58 -5.76 10.94
CA LYS A 32 0.83 -5.50 11.27
C LYS A 32 1.41 -4.42 10.38
N ASN A 33 2.54 -3.84 10.81
CA ASN A 33 3.31 -2.89 10.01
C ASN A 33 3.68 -3.48 8.64
N LEU A 34 3.61 -2.64 7.61
CA LEU A 34 3.87 -3.02 6.24
C LEU A 34 5.15 -2.37 5.74
N GLU A 35 5.94 -3.15 5.02
CA GLU A 35 7.20 -2.72 4.41
C GLU A 35 6.95 -1.80 3.20
N PRO A 36 7.86 -0.85 2.92
CA PRO A 36 7.76 0.05 1.77
C PRO A 36 7.81 -0.72 0.45
N ARG A 37 7.20 -0.14 -0.60
CA ARG A 37 7.26 -0.62 -2.01
C ARG A 37 6.74 -2.04 -2.24
N LYS A 38 5.95 -2.59 -1.31
CA LYS A 38 5.31 -3.91 -1.43
C LYS A 38 3.79 -3.80 -1.54
N ILE A 39 3.20 -4.81 -2.13
CA ILE A 39 1.75 -5.03 -2.20
C ILE A 39 1.35 -6.01 -1.09
N PHE A 40 0.32 -5.66 -0.33
CA PHE A 40 -0.28 -6.52 0.68
C PHE A 40 -1.77 -6.73 0.40
N ALA A 41 -2.23 -7.98 0.49
CA ALA A 41 -3.61 -8.35 0.18
C ALA A 41 -4.17 -9.41 1.14
N GLY A 42 -5.49 -9.40 1.34
CA GLY A 42 -6.24 -10.45 2.04
C GLY A 42 -6.62 -10.12 3.49
N VAL A 43 -7.19 -11.13 4.18
CA VAL A 43 -7.67 -11.05 5.56
C VAL A 43 -7.14 -12.25 6.35
N PRO A 44 -6.04 -12.11 7.10
CA PRO A 44 -5.21 -10.91 7.26
C PRO A 44 -4.39 -10.59 6.00
N ALA A 45 -4.00 -9.33 5.84
CA ALA A 45 -3.19 -8.85 4.73
C ALA A 45 -1.78 -9.47 4.80
N LYS A 46 -1.38 -10.14 3.72
CA LYS A 46 -0.06 -10.78 3.57
C LYS A 46 0.66 -10.21 2.35
N TYR A 47 1.99 -10.35 2.34
CA TYR A 47 2.79 -9.98 1.18
C TYR A 47 2.25 -10.70 -0.06
N PHE A 48 1.97 -9.91 -1.09
CA PHE A 48 1.45 -10.37 -2.37
C PHE A 48 2.51 -10.25 -3.48
N GLY A 49 3.29 -9.17 -3.48
CA GLY A 49 4.31 -8.91 -4.49
C GLY A 49 4.95 -7.53 -4.31
N GLU A 50 5.84 -7.18 -5.22
CA GLU A 50 6.43 -5.84 -5.28
C GLU A 50 5.48 -4.86 -5.98
N VAL A 51 5.56 -3.59 -5.60
CA VAL A 51 4.89 -2.52 -6.33
C VAL A 51 5.61 -2.31 -7.68
N PRO A 52 4.89 -2.29 -8.82
CA PRO A 52 5.50 -1.99 -10.11
C PRO A 52 6.19 -0.63 -10.11
N GLU A 53 7.36 -0.53 -10.76
CA GLU A 53 8.19 0.68 -10.69
C GLU A 53 7.48 1.92 -11.23
N GLU A 54 6.70 1.77 -12.30
CA GLU A 54 5.88 2.82 -12.92
C GLU A 54 4.80 3.38 -11.98
N GLN A 55 4.51 2.66 -10.90
CA GLN A 55 3.56 3.10 -9.89
C GLN A 55 4.22 3.73 -8.65
N LEU A 56 5.54 3.84 -8.60
CA LEU A 56 6.22 4.58 -7.53
C LEU A 56 6.00 6.07 -7.71
N VAL A 57 5.81 6.83 -6.62
CA VAL A 57 5.56 8.28 -6.68
C VAL A 57 6.62 9.03 -7.50
N GLU A 58 7.88 8.59 -7.47
CA GLU A 58 8.98 9.17 -8.23
C GLU A 58 8.88 8.96 -9.76
N LYS A 59 8.05 8.03 -10.21
CA LYS A 59 7.83 7.70 -11.64
C LYS A 59 6.42 8.06 -12.12
N GLN A 60 5.57 8.62 -11.26
CA GLN A 60 4.22 9.01 -11.62
C GLN A 60 4.21 10.40 -12.27
N GLU A 61 3.58 10.52 -13.43
CA GLU A 61 3.19 11.81 -14.00
C GLU A 61 1.88 12.25 -13.34
N PHE A 62 1.88 13.41 -12.68
CA PHE A 62 0.66 13.99 -12.12
C PHE A 62 -0.02 14.84 -13.19
N TYR A 63 -1.30 14.58 -13.46
CA TYR A 63 -2.09 15.44 -14.33
C TYR A 63 -2.18 16.85 -13.71
N GLY A 64 -1.52 17.83 -14.35
CA GLY A 64 -1.52 19.23 -13.92
C GLY A 64 -0.13 19.87 -13.76
N GLU A 65 0.95 19.12 -13.98
CA GLU A 65 2.29 19.68 -14.26
C GLU A 65 2.55 19.83 -15.77
#